data_AF-A0A2G2X424-F1
#
_entry.id   AF-A0A2G2X424-F1
#
_cell.length_a   1.000
_cell.length_b   1.000
_cell.length_c   1.000
_cell.angle_alpha   90.00
_cell.angle_beta   90.00
_cell.angle_gamma   90.00
#
_symmetry.space_group_name_H-M   'P 1'
#
loop_
_entity.id
_entity.type
_entity.pdbx_description
1 polymer ?
#
loop_
_entity_poly.entity_id
_entity_poly.type
_entity_poly.pdbx_seq_one_letter_code
_entity_poly.pdbx_strand_id
1 'polypeptide(L)'
;MLLIGHLFPFCCSPNRDKVNIPPFKSFITIEGEGADNKIIQYGDTAQTIGPNGKPLGTFGSATFAVNSPYFQAKNITSKNTTPVPPPGAIGKQAVAFSLSADIAAFVGCKFLGAQDTLYDHLGRHYYKDCYIEGSVDFIFGNGLSFFEVINHFNLCSFTQLIKLKIIDECIIVYNQCIL
;
A
#
# COMPACT_ATOMS: atom_id res chain seq x y z
N MET A 1 -6.36 -3.76 19.21
CA MET A 1 -6.02 -4.62 18.04
C MET A 1 -6.78 -5.93 18.14
N LEU A 2 -7.91 -6.06 17.44
CA LEU A 2 -8.65 -7.32 17.34
C LEU A 2 -8.18 -8.03 16.07
N LEU A 3 -7.30 -9.03 16.20
CA LEU A 3 -6.96 -9.95 15.10
C LEU A 3 -7.99 -11.08 15.08
N ILE A 4 -8.96 -11.02 14.18
CA ILE A 4 -9.87 -12.14 13.94
C ILE A 4 -9.33 -12.91 12.72
N GLY A 5 -8.67 -14.04 12.98
CA GLY A 5 -8.07 -14.91 11.96
C GLY A 5 -6.61 -15.22 12.25
N HIS A 6 -6.33 -16.47 12.65
CA HIS A 6 -5.04 -17.06 13.01
C HIS A 6 -3.97 -16.14 13.63
N LEU A 7 -3.94 -16.20 14.97
CA LEU A 7 -2.96 -15.66 15.91
C LEU A 7 -1.51 -15.60 15.38
N PHE A 8 -0.90 -14.41 15.38
CA PHE A 8 0.52 -14.24 15.72
C PHE A 8 0.74 -12.90 16.42
N PRO A 9 1.64 -12.83 17.42
CA PRO A 9 1.94 -11.61 18.15
C PRO A 9 2.75 -10.70 17.24
N PHE A 10 2.10 -9.78 16.54
CA PHE A 10 2.79 -8.54 16.20
C PHE A 10 2.92 -7.77 17.50
N CYS A 11 4.08 -7.95 18.16
CA CYS A 11 4.45 -7.15 19.31
C CYS A 11 4.28 -5.69 18.90
N CYS A 12 3.31 -5.02 19.52
CA CYS A 12 2.99 -3.63 19.24
C CYS A 12 4.08 -2.77 19.89
N SER A 13 5.30 -2.84 19.37
CA SER A 13 6.32 -1.84 19.65
C SER A 13 5.94 -0.58 18.89
N PRO A 14 6.05 0.61 19.48
CA PRO A 14 5.76 1.84 18.78
C PRO A 14 6.77 2.00 17.63
N ASN A 15 6.28 1.79 16.40
CA ASN A 15 6.81 2.40 15.17
C ASN A 15 8.15 1.94 14.58
N ARG A 16 8.53 0.65 14.59
CA ARG A 16 9.77 0.23 13.89
C ARG A 16 9.81 -1.14 13.20
N ASP A 17 8.70 -1.86 13.10
CA ASP A 17 8.74 -3.15 12.41
C ASP A 17 7.88 -3.13 11.14
N LYS A 18 8.47 -3.63 10.06
CA LYS A 18 7.76 -3.89 8.81
C LYS A 18 6.82 -5.06 9.00
N VAL A 19 5.68 -5.01 8.34
CA VAL A 19 4.72 -6.13 8.33
C VAL A 19 4.84 -6.88 7.02
N ASN A 20 4.97 -8.20 7.08
CA ASN A 20 4.98 -9.06 5.90
C ASN A 20 4.05 -10.25 6.09
N ILE A 21 3.00 -10.34 5.27
CA ILE A 21 2.10 -11.48 5.22
C ILE A 21 2.51 -12.37 4.03
N PRO A 22 3.07 -13.57 4.30
CA PRO A 22 3.55 -14.46 3.26
C PRO A 22 2.40 -15.17 2.54
N PRO A 23 2.64 -15.72 1.32
CA PRO A 23 1.59 -16.23 0.44
C PRO A 23 0.81 -17.44 0.96
N PHE A 24 1.35 -18.17 1.93
CA PHE A 24 0.72 -19.34 2.52
C PHE A 24 -0.21 -19.02 3.70
N LYS A 25 -0.47 -17.74 4.01
CA LYS A 25 -1.32 -17.30 5.14
C LYS A 25 -2.59 -16.61 4.66
N SER A 26 -3.54 -17.36 4.11
CA SER A 26 -4.80 -16.83 3.56
C SER A 26 -5.81 -16.43 4.63
N PHE A 27 -6.83 -15.67 4.24
CA PHE A 27 -7.97 -15.30 5.10
C PHE A 27 -7.60 -14.47 6.34
N ILE A 28 -6.58 -13.64 6.22
CA ILE A 28 -6.16 -12.74 7.31
C ILE A 28 -7.01 -11.48 7.27
N THR A 29 -7.63 -11.13 8.41
CA THR A 29 -8.29 -9.85 8.63
C THR A 29 -7.53 -9.04 9.67
N ILE A 30 -7.25 -7.78 9.37
CA ILE A 30 -6.68 -6.82 10.32
C ILE A 30 -7.67 -5.67 10.51
N GLU A 31 -7.98 -5.38 11.76
CA GLU A 31 -8.85 -4.28 12.14
C GLU A 31 -8.18 -3.38 13.18
N GLY A 32 -8.06 -2.10 12.83
CA GLY A 32 -7.59 -1.05 13.73
C GLY A 32 -8.73 -0.35 14.45
N GLU A 33 -8.39 0.35 15.54
CA GLU A 33 -9.33 1.16 16.35
C GLU A 33 -9.66 2.52 15.70
N GLY A 34 -9.39 2.67 14.40
CA GLY A 34 -9.46 3.93 13.66
C GLY A 34 -8.16 4.19 12.92
N ALA A 35 -8.25 4.63 11.66
CA ALA A 35 -7.06 4.82 10.83
C ALA A 35 -6.12 5.91 11.37
N ASP A 36 -6.66 6.92 12.05
CA ASP A 36 -5.86 7.95 12.74
C ASP A 36 -5.18 7.43 14.02
N ASN A 37 -5.69 6.34 14.59
CA ASN A 37 -5.18 5.76 15.83
C ASN A 37 -4.17 4.64 15.57
N LYS A 38 -4.40 3.82 14.53
CA LYS A 38 -3.56 2.65 14.23
C LYS A 38 -2.70 2.89 12.99
N ILE A 39 -1.49 3.41 13.24
CA ILE A 39 -0.49 3.71 12.21
C ILE A 39 0.62 2.66 12.26
N ILE A 40 0.85 1.99 11.13
CA ILE A 40 2.01 1.14 10.86
C ILE A 40 2.94 1.98 9.99
N GLN A 41 4.16 2.23 10.45
CA GLN A 41 5.08 3.13 9.74
C GLN A 41 6.52 2.63 9.74
N TYR A 42 7.19 2.83 8.61
CA TYR A 42 8.61 2.54 8.40
C TYR A 42 9.21 3.49 7.37
N GLY A 43 10.53 3.52 7.23
CA GLY A 43 11.24 4.54 6.44
C GLY A 43 12.24 3.97 5.44
N ASP A 44 11.95 2.82 4.84
CA ASP A 44 12.80 2.25 3.79
C ASP A 44 12.58 2.94 2.45
N THR A 45 13.67 3.06 1.69
CA THR A 45 13.66 3.42 0.28
C THR A 45 14.18 2.25 -0.55
N ALA A 46 13.98 2.28 -1.87
CA ALA A 46 14.57 1.29 -2.77
C ALA A 46 16.10 1.19 -2.65
N GLN A 47 16.77 2.27 -2.22
CA GLN A 47 18.21 2.32 -1.96
C GLN A 47 18.64 1.84 -0.58
N THR A 48 17.71 1.63 0.36
CA THR A 48 18.10 1.12 1.68
C THR A 48 18.83 -0.21 1.52
N ILE A 49 19.97 -0.38 2.18
CA ILE A 49 20.76 -1.60 2.12
C ILE A 49 20.10 -2.66 3.00
N GLY A 50 19.67 -3.75 2.37
CA GLY A 50 19.09 -4.90 3.05
C GLY A 50 20.15 -5.82 3.70
N PRO A 51 19.70 -6.87 4.40
CA PRO A 51 20.59 -7.80 5.11
C PRO A 51 21.59 -8.55 4.22
N ASN A 52 21.32 -8.64 2.91
CA ASN A 52 22.19 -9.27 1.92
C ASN A 52 23.27 -8.31 1.36
N GLY A 53 23.39 -7.10 1.91
CA GLY A 53 24.34 -6.08 1.47
C GLY A 53 23.96 -5.40 0.15
N LYS A 54 22.73 -5.61 -0.36
CA LYS A 54 22.23 -5.02 -1.61
C LYS A 54 21.06 -4.08 -1.33
N PRO A 55 20.79 -3.10 -2.22
CA PRO A 55 19.57 -2.29 -2.15
C PRO A 55 18.31 -3.17 -2.11
N LEU A 56 17.34 -2.79 -1.29
CA LEU A 56 16.06 -3.48 -1.16
C LEU A 56 15.23 -3.47 -2.46
N GLY A 57 15.42 -2.45 -3.29
CA GLY A 57 14.55 -2.17 -4.43
C GLY A 57 13.15 -1.71 -4.00
N THR A 58 12.32 -1.32 -4.97
CA THR A 58 10.96 -0.80 -4.71
C THR A 58 10.10 -1.82 -3.96
N PHE A 59 10.10 -3.09 -4.38
CA PHE A 59 9.34 -4.13 -3.69
C PHE A 59 9.79 -4.30 -2.23
N GLY A 60 11.10 -4.27 -2.00
CA GLY A 60 11.66 -4.43 -0.67
C GLY A 60 11.47 -3.22 0.24
N SER A 61 11.09 -2.03 -0.27
CA SER A 61 10.91 -0.82 0.55
C SER A 61 9.57 -0.74 1.28
N ALA A 62 8.65 -1.69 1.02
CA ALA A 62 7.30 -1.70 1.59
C ALA A 62 7.27 -1.74 3.12
N THR A 63 6.63 -0.75 3.76
CA THR A 63 6.32 -0.77 5.20
C THR A 63 5.42 -1.96 5.55
N PHE A 64 4.42 -2.24 4.71
CA PHE A 64 3.51 -3.37 4.87
C PHE A 64 3.38 -4.08 3.52
N ALA A 65 3.85 -5.34 3.45
CA ALA A 65 3.66 -6.23 2.31
C ALA A 65 2.64 -7.34 2.60
N VAL A 66 1.72 -7.55 1.66
CA VAL A 66 0.75 -8.65 1.68
C VAL A 66 0.88 -9.44 0.39
N ASN A 67 1.17 -10.73 0.51
CA ASN A 67 1.34 -11.64 -0.62
C ASN A 67 0.30 -12.78 -0.64
N SER A 68 -0.83 -12.62 0.06
CA SER A 68 -1.74 -13.71 0.40
C SER A 68 -3.20 -13.41 0.05
N PRO A 69 -3.94 -14.35 -0.54
CA PRO A 69 -5.31 -14.13 -0.99
C PRO A 69 -6.30 -14.00 0.18
N TYR A 70 -7.46 -13.41 -0.11
CA TYR A 70 -8.55 -13.18 0.86
C TYR A 70 -8.16 -12.27 2.02
N PHE A 71 -7.17 -11.40 1.83
CA PHE A 71 -6.74 -10.45 2.84
C PHE A 71 -7.75 -9.32 3.00
N GLN A 72 -8.03 -8.95 4.25
CA GLN A 72 -8.90 -7.84 4.59
C GLN A 72 -8.21 -6.90 5.57
N ALA A 73 -8.32 -5.60 5.33
CA ALA A 73 -7.89 -4.58 6.28
C ALA A 73 -8.98 -3.54 6.50
N LYS A 74 -9.16 -3.13 7.76
CA LYS A 74 -10.12 -2.11 8.16
C LYS A 74 -9.49 -1.11 9.12
N ASN A 75 -9.73 0.18 8.89
CA ASN A 75 -9.42 1.25 9.84
C ASN A 75 -7.95 1.24 10.33
N ILE A 76 -7.01 0.98 9.42
CA ILE A 76 -5.57 1.05 9.67
C ILE A 76 -4.89 2.03 8.70
N THR A 77 -3.75 2.56 9.12
CA THR A 77 -2.88 3.36 8.27
C THR A 77 -1.57 2.62 8.03
N SER A 78 -1.14 2.55 6.77
CA SER A 78 0.23 2.20 6.41
C SER A 78 0.96 3.43 5.88
N LYS A 79 2.11 3.75 6.47
CA LYS A 79 2.88 4.95 6.16
C LYS A 79 4.33 4.62 5.83
N ASN A 80 4.84 5.11 4.70
CA ASN A 80 6.28 5.26 4.53
C ASN A 80 6.67 6.68 4.93
N THR A 81 7.63 6.82 5.85
CA THR A 81 8.04 8.12 6.41
C THR A 81 9.08 8.85 5.57
N THR A 82 9.50 8.27 4.44
CA THR A 82 10.46 8.89 3.53
C THR A 82 9.86 10.19 2.96
N PRO A 83 10.59 11.32 3.02
CA PRO A 83 10.09 12.59 2.48
C PRO A 83 10.04 12.58 0.95
N VAL A 84 9.31 13.55 0.39
CA VAL A 84 9.23 13.73 -1.06
C VAL A 84 10.64 13.93 -1.64
N PRO A 85 11.04 13.10 -2.63
CA PRO A 85 12.36 13.22 -3.21
C PRO A 85 12.49 14.48 -4.09
N PRO A 86 13.69 15.07 -4.20
CA PRO A 86 13.91 16.15 -5.16
C PRO A 86 13.77 15.63 -6.60
N PRO A 87 13.41 16.49 -7.57
CA PRO A 87 13.31 16.11 -8.98
C PRO A 87 14.58 15.43 -9.49
N GLY A 88 14.44 14.30 -10.18
CA GLY A 88 15.56 13.54 -10.74
C GLY A 88 16.31 12.64 -9.74
N ALA A 89 15.85 12.53 -8.49
CA ALA A 89 16.45 11.61 -7.53
C ALA A 89 16.26 10.15 -7.97
N ILE A 90 17.34 9.38 -7.91
CA ILE A 90 17.33 7.95 -8.24
C ILE A 90 17.17 7.14 -6.95
N GLY A 91 16.33 6.11 -6.97
CA GLY A 91 16.26 5.11 -5.90
C GLY A 91 15.54 5.57 -4.63
N LYS A 92 14.72 6.62 -4.72
CA LYS A 92 13.94 7.19 -3.60
C LYS A 92 12.50 6.69 -3.50
N GLN A 93 12.15 5.68 -4.30
CA GLN A 93 10.87 4.96 -4.21
C GLN A 93 10.68 4.40 -2.80
N ALA A 94 9.52 4.64 -2.20
CA ALA A 94 9.29 4.39 -0.79
C ALA A 94 7.85 3.88 -0.56
N VAL A 95 7.70 2.57 -0.64
CA VAL A 95 6.38 1.92 -0.62
C VAL A 95 5.80 1.93 0.78
N ALA A 96 4.59 2.46 0.92
CA ALA A 96 3.82 2.40 2.17
C ALA A 96 3.09 1.06 2.26
N PHE A 97 2.54 0.56 1.16
CA PHE A 97 1.83 -0.71 1.15
C PHE A 97 2.04 -1.44 -0.18
N SER A 98 2.39 -2.73 -0.12
CA SER A 98 2.53 -3.60 -1.29
C SER A 98 1.54 -4.75 -1.22
N LEU A 99 0.83 -4.98 -2.32
CA LEU A 99 -0.25 -5.95 -2.40
C LEU A 99 -0.11 -6.86 -3.62
N SER A 100 0.13 -8.14 -3.35
CA SER A 100 0.12 -9.22 -4.34
C SER A 100 -0.83 -10.32 -3.84
N ALA A 101 -2.15 -10.12 -4.01
CA ALA A 101 -3.16 -10.99 -3.43
C ALA A 101 -4.43 -11.04 -4.27
N ASP A 102 -4.97 -12.24 -4.53
CA ASP A 102 -6.28 -12.31 -5.15
C ASP A 102 -7.41 -12.15 -4.12
N ILE A 103 -8.42 -11.34 -4.46
CA ILE A 103 -9.57 -11.03 -3.61
C ILE A 103 -9.12 -10.37 -2.29
N ALA A 104 -8.56 -9.16 -2.38
CA ALA A 104 -8.22 -8.36 -1.20
C ALA A 104 -9.17 -7.17 -1.04
N ALA A 105 -9.48 -6.80 0.21
CA ALA A 105 -10.38 -5.68 0.49
C ALA A 105 -9.85 -4.75 1.59
N PHE A 106 -10.05 -3.45 1.40
CA PHE A 106 -9.65 -2.38 2.31
C PHE A 106 -10.83 -1.46 2.56
N VAL A 107 -11.13 -1.18 3.84
CA VAL A 107 -12.25 -0.30 4.22
C VAL A 107 -11.77 0.73 5.25
N GLY A 108 -11.90 2.02 4.94
CA GLY A 108 -11.50 3.09 5.86
C GLY A 108 -9.99 3.13 6.13
N CYS A 109 -9.17 2.59 5.24
CA CYS A 109 -7.71 2.54 5.39
C CYS A 109 -7.03 3.80 4.86
N LYS A 110 -5.85 4.14 5.39
CA LYS A 110 -5.00 5.19 4.83
C LYS A 110 -3.65 4.65 4.34
N PHE A 111 -3.19 5.13 3.20
CA PHE A 111 -1.91 4.79 2.61
C PHE A 111 -1.13 6.09 2.38
N LEU A 112 -0.05 6.28 3.14
CA LEU A 112 0.65 7.56 3.22
C LEU A 112 2.10 7.41 2.78
N GLY A 113 2.53 8.20 1.81
CA GLY A 113 3.91 8.16 1.33
C GLY A 113 4.23 9.34 0.42
N ALA A 114 5.29 9.20 -0.35
CA ALA A 114 5.69 10.17 -1.36
C ALA A 114 5.73 9.52 -2.75
N GLN A 115 6.90 9.04 -3.17
CA GLN A 115 7.04 8.30 -4.42
C GLN A 115 6.71 6.81 -4.20
N ASP A 116 5.92 6.22 -5.08
CA ASP A 116 5.55 4.79 -5.08
C ASP A 116 4.76 4.37 -3.82
N THR A 117 3.81 5.19 -3.32
CA THR A 117 3.09 4.93 -2.06
C THR A 117 2.38 3.57 -2.00
N LEU A 118 1.48 3.28 -2.94
CA LEU A 118 0.68 2.05 -2.99
C LEU A 118 1.12 1.20 -4.18
N TYR A 119 1.85 0.12 -3.88
CA TYR A 119 2.23 -0.88 -4.88
C TYR A 119 1.13 -1.92 -5.02
N ASP A 120 0.15 -1.60 -5.85
CA ASP A 120 -0.99 -2.41 -6.24
C ASP A 120 -0.57 -3.47 -7.30
N HIS A 121 0.24 -4.44 -6.88
CA HIS A 121 1.08 -5.23 -7.77
C HIS A 121 0.29 -6.26 -8.61
N LEU A 122 -0.46 -7.17 -7.99
CA LEU A 122 -1.12 -8.27 -8.70
C LEU A 122 -2.32 -8.81 -7.93
N GLY A 123 -3.43 -9.01 -8.63
CA GLY A 123 -4.65 -9.61 -8.07
C GLY A 123 -5.89 -8.78 -8.32
N ARG A 124 -6.97 -9.08 -7.59
CA ARG A 124 -8.22 -8.32 -7.61
C ARG A 124 -8.41 -7.65 -6.27
N HIS A 125 -8.50 -6.33 -6.27
CA HIS A 125 -8.54 -5.56 -5.03
C HIS A 125 -9.71 -4.58 -5.00
N TYR A 126 -10.22 -4.37 -3.79
CA TYR A 126 -11.34 -3.49 -3.53
C TYR A 126 -10.97 -2.51 -2.42
N TYR A 127 -11.10 -1.22 -2.68
CA TYR A 127 -10.79 -0.13 -1.76
C TYR A 127 -12.04 0.71 -1.55
N LYS A 128 -12.53 0.77 -0.31
CA LYS A 128 -13.72 1.56 0.05
C LYS A 128 -13.38 2.57 1.13
N ASP A 129 -13.82 3.81 0.98
CA ASP A 129 -13.65 4.88 1.98
C ASP A 129 -12.17 5.08 2.38
N CYS A 130 -11.24 4.73 1.49
CA CYS A 130 -9.81 4.79 1.74
C CYS A 130 -9.24 6.17 1.39
N TYR A 131 -8.10 6.51 1.99
CA TYR A 131 -7.32 7.72 1.68
C TYR A 131 -5.93 7.32 1.20
N ILE A 132 -5.47 7.87 0.08
CA ILE A 132 -4.16 7.58 -0.50
C ILE A 132 -3.45 8.90 -0.76
N GLU A 133 -2.24 9.05 -0.22
CA GLU A 133 -1.42 10.25 -0.33
C GLU A 133 -0.05 9.93 -0.93
N GLY A 134 0.37 10.74 -1.90
CA GLY A 134 1.72 10.68 -2.46
C GLY A 134 1.98 11.76 -3.50
N SER A 135 3.18 11.72 -4.07
CA SER A 135 3.66 12.68 -5.06
C SER A 135 3.74 12.08 -6.47
N VAL A 136 4.60 11.08 -6.68
CA VAL A 136 4.91 10.50 -8.00
C VAL A 136 4.60 9.01 -7.98
N ASP A 137 3.88 8.51 -8.99
CA ASP A 137 3.50 7.10 -9.14
C ASP A 137 2.90 6.49 -7.85
N PHE A 138 2.17 7.31 -7.10
CA PHE A 138 1.72 6.97 -5.75
C PHE A 138 0.70 5.83 -5.70
N ILE A 139 0.11 5.45 -6.83
CA ILE A 139 -0.57 4.17 -7.05
C ILE A 139 0.02 3.57 -8.33
N PHE A 140 0.60 2.37 -8.24
CA PHE A 140 1.26 1.73 -9.37
C PHE A 140 1.21 0.20 -9.25
N GLY A 141 1.37 -0.50 -10.37
CA GLY A 141 1.36 -1.96 -10.44
C GLY A 141 0.39 -2.51 -11.49
N ASN A 142 0.08 -3.80 -11.40
CA ASN A 142 -0.74 -4.53 -12.39
C ASN A 142 -2.04 -5.11 -11.80
N GLY A 143 -2.44 -4.68 -10.60
CA GLY A 143 -3.69 -5.09 -9.96
C GLY A 143 -4.93 -4.69 -10.77
N LEU A 144 -5.98 -5.52 -10.67
CA LEU A 144 -7.33 -5.18 -11.13
C LEU A 144 -8.11 -4.64 -9.94
N SER A 145 -8.14 -3.30 -9.83
CA SER A 145 -8.58 -2.65 -8.61
C SER A 145 -9.81 -1.77 -8.82
N PHE A 146 -10.73 -1.87 -7.87
CA PHE A 146 -11.93 -1.06 -7.79
C PHE A 146 -11.86 -0.17 -6.56
N PHE A 147 -12.01 1.14 -6.76
CA PHE A 147 -11.98 2.15 -5.72
C PHE A 147 -13.36 2.81 -5.61
N GLU A 148 -14.04 2.57 -4.50
CA GLU A 148 -15.38 3.06 -4.18
C GLU A 148 -15.32 4.18 -3.13
N VAL A 149 -15.95 5.32 -3.44
CA VAL A 149 -16.10 6.48 -2.53
C VAL A 149 -14.77 6.82 -1.81
N ILE A 150 -13.82 7.37 -2.56
CA ILE A 150 -12.55 7.84 -1.99
C ILE A 150 -12.74 9.24 -1.42
N ASN A 151 -12.44 9.41 -0.14
CA ASN A 151 -12.75 10.65 0.56
C ASN A 151 -11.90 11.83 0.08
N HIS A 152 -10.64 11.69 -0.37
CA HIS A 152 -9.81 12.76 -0.98
C HIS A 152 -8.58 12.15 -1.70
N PHE A 153 -8.26 12.59 -2.92
CA PHE A 153 -6.93 12.42 -3.54
C PHE A 153 -6.14 13.73 -3.40
N ASN A 154 -5.13 13.78 -2.54
CA ASN A 154 -4.18 14.90 -2.53
C ASN A 154 -3.07 14.61 -3.54
N LEU A 155 -3.29 15.06 -4.78
CA LEU A 155 -2.39 14.91 -5.92
C LEU A 155 -1.36 16.05 -5.95
N CYS A 156 -0.08 15.75 -5.72
CA CYS A 156 1.02 16.67 -6.02
C CYS A 156 1.83 16.16 -7.22
N SER A 157 1.30 16.44 -8.42
CA SER A 157 1.94 16.43 -9.76
C SER A 157 2.15 15.11 -10.53
N PHE A 158 1.82 15.19 -11.83
CA PHE A 158 2.05 14.27 -12.96
C PHE A 158 1.70 12.79 -12.77
N THR A 159 0.43 12.44 -13.04
CA THR A 159 -0.02 11.07 -13.27
C THR A 159 0.47 10.53 -14.62
N GLN A 160 1.19 9.42 -14.60
CA GLN A 160 1.30 8.51 -15.75
C GLN A 160 -0.08 7.89 -16.02
N LEU A 161 -0.38 7.56 -17.30
CA LEU A 161 -1.68 7.04 -17.76
C LEU A 161 -2.08 5.74 -17.04
N ILE A 162 -2.72 5.84 -15.88
CA ILE A 162 -3.62 4.81 -15.40
C ILE A 162 -4.89 4.96 -16.25
N LYS A 163 -5.34 3.91 -16.96
CA LYS A 163 -6.65 3.94 -17.61
C LYS A 163 -7.72 3.90 -16.51
N LEU A 164 -8.09 5.08 -16.05
CA LEU A 164 -9.15 5.31 -15.08
C LEU A 164 -10.48 5.28 -15.83
N LYS A 165 -11.36 4.35 -15.47
CA LYS A 165 -12.77 4.43 -15.86
C LYS A 165 -13.56 4.90 -14.63
N ILE A 166 -14.13 6.09 -14.71
CA ILE A 166 -15.05 6.60 -13.69
C ILE A 166 -16.44 6.03 -14.00
N ILE A 167 -17.05 5.33 -13.04
CA ILE A 167 -18.43 4.85 -13.11
C ILE A 167 -19.08 5.19 -11.77
N ASP A 168 -20.13 6.00 -11.76
CA ASP A 168 -20.93 6.33 -10.56
C ASP A 168 -20.06 6.68 -9.32
N GLU A 169 -19.20 7.71 -9.47
CA GLU A 169 -18.24 8.18 -8.45
C GLU A 169 -17.11 7.19 -8.06
N CYS A 170 -17.06 6.02 -8.69
CA CYS A 170 -16.02 5.01 -8.45
C CYS A 170 -14.93 5.11 -9.51
N ILE A 171 -13.67 4.88 -9.10
CA ILE A 171 -12.53 4.76 -10.00
C ILE A 171 -12.25 3.28 -10.21
N ILE A 172 -12.42 2.81 -11.43
CA ILE A 172 -11.95 1.49 -11.84
C ILE A 172 -10.62 1.64 -12.56
N VAL A 173 -9.60 0.99 -12.01
CA VAL A 173 -8.28 0.92 -12.64
C VAL A 173 -8.25 -0.36 -13.48
N TYR A 174 -8.32 -0.20 -14.81
CA TYR A 174 -8.17 -1.31 -15.76
C TYR A 174 -6.77 -1.28 -16.37
N ASN A 175 -6.03 -2.37 -16.21
CA ASN A 175 -4.72 -2.50 -16.83
C ASN A 175 -4.85 -2.77 -18.35
N GLN A 176 -4.34 -1.84 -19.17
CA GLN A 176 -3.58 -2.14 -20.38
C GLN A 176 -2.69 -0.93 -20.69
N CYS A 177 -1.49 -0.90 -20.11
CA CYS A 177 -0.33 -0.24 -20.74
C CYS A 177 0.40 -1.29 -21.57
N ILE A 178 0.13 -1.32 -22.87
CA ILE A 178 1.16 -1.71 -23.85
C ILE A 178 1.94 -0.42 -24.12
N LEU A 179 3.28 -0.56 -24.11
CA LEU A 179 4.31 0.46 -24.32
C LEU A 179 3.93 1.55 -25.34
#